data_AF-A0A973BBA9-F1
#
_entry.id   AF-A0A973BBA9-F1
#
_cell.length_a   1.000
_cell.length_b   1.000
_cell.length_c   1.000
_cell.angle_alpha   90.00
_cell.angle_beta   90.00
_cell.angle_gamma   90.00
#
_symmetry.space_group_name_H-M   'P 1'
#
loop_
_entity.id
_entity.type
_entity.pdbx_description
1 polymer ?
#
loop_
_entity_poly.entity_id
_entity_poly.type
_entity_poly.pdbx_seq_one_letter_code
_entity_poly.pdbx_strand_id
1 'polypeptide(L)'
;MNKLNRQFIGFISTPELWDGSHSLGLTQFQLPTESFSFTGAISENLMLGKRMEHFFEFQINSLPSTEIICQNIQIYRNKITLGELDFIIQTASETIHIELVYKFYLYIPSENMIEIEKWIGPNKKDSFIEKLTKLQEKQLPLLFKEETNPLLEYYRIKQETIKQRVCFKAQLFLPLHEMDSIPPEVNPKCI
;
A
#
# COMPACT_ATOMS: atom_id res chain seq x y z
N MET A 1 25.92 -0.59 -9.45
CA MET A 1 24.45 -0.43 -9.33
C MET A 1 24.12 1.04 -9.08
N ASN A 2 23.28 1.66 -9.91
CA ASN A 2 22.94 3.09 -9.76
C ASN A 2 22.04 3.33 -8.52
N LYS A 3 21.94 4.58 -8.05
CA LYS A 3 21.18 4.96 -6.85
C LYS A 3 19.72 4.50 -6.92
N LEU A 4 19.09 4.62 -8.09
CA LEU A 4 17.68 4.31 -8.29
C LEU A 4 17.40 2.81 -8.20
N ASN A 5 18.29 1.97 -8.74
CA ASN A 5 18.22 0.52 -8.57
C ASN A 5 18.37 0.09 -7.12
N ARG A 6 19.24 0.75 -6.32
CA ARG A 6 19.31 0.48 -4.88
C ARG A 6 18.01 0.80 -4.16
N GLN A 7 17.36 1.90 -4.54
CA GLN A 7 16.07 2.28 -3.96
C GLN A 7 14.96 1.31 -4.37
N PHE A 8 14.94 0.89 -5.63
CA PHE A 8 13.99 -0.10 -6.13
C PHE A 8 14.17 -1.46 -5.42
N ILE A 9 15.41 -1.93 -5.28
CA ILE A 9 15.71 -3.14 -4.50
C ILE A 9 15.24 -2.99 -3.06
N GLY A 10 15.49 -1.83 -2.44
CA GLY A 10 14.98 -1.53 -1.10
C GLY A 10 13.45 -1.62 -1.01
N PHE A 11 12.74 -1.10 -2.01
CA PHE A 11 11.28 -1.24 -2.10
C PHE A 11 10.87 -2.72 -2.21
N ILE A 12 11.42 -3.48 -3.15
CA ILE A 12 11.10 -4.91 -3.32
C ILE A 12 11.41 -5.71 -2.05
N SER A 13 12.56 -5.46 -1.43
CA SER A 13 13.01 -6.17 -0.22
C SER A 13 12.28 -5.77 1.05
N THR A 14 11.57 -4.63 1.05
CA THR A 14 10.81 -4.22 2.24
C THR A 14 9.67 -5.21 2.45
N PRO A 15 9.60 -5.87 3.60
CA PRO A 15 8.57 -6.87 3.85
C PRO A 15 7.19 -6.23 3.91
N GLU A 16 6.21 -7.07 3.64
CA GLU A 16 4.81 -6.73 3.82
C GLU A 16 4.44 -6.81 5.30
N LEU A 17 3.58 -5.88 5.74
CA LEU A 17 3.32 -5.68 7.17
C LEU A 17 2.63 -6.88 7.82
N TRP A 18 1.93 -7.71 7.05
CA TRP A 18 1.37 -8.97 7.55
C TRP A 18 1.39 -10.03 6.46
N ASP A 19 1.51 -11.28 6.87
CA ASP A 19 1.53 -12.42 5.98
C ASP A 19 0.08 -12.93 5.75
N GLY A 20 -0.28 -13.25 4.50
CA GLY A 20 -1.52 -13.97 4.18
C GLY A 20 -2.79 -13.12 4.02
N SER A 21 -3.93 -13.81 4.00
CA SER A 21 -5.24 -13.24 3.72
C SER A 21 -6.01 -12.92 5.01
N HIS A 22 -6.35 -11.63 5.20
CA HIS A 22 -7.24 -11.11 6.25
C HIS A 22 -6.65 -10.95 7.66
N SER A 23 -5.46 -10.36 7.78
CA SER A 23 -5.05 -9.74 9.05
C SER A 23 -5.66 -8.34 9.17
N LEU A 24 -6.09 -7.96 10.37
CA LEU A 24 -6.64 -6.63 10.65
C LEU A 24 -7.84 -6.24 9.76
N GLY A 25 -8.58 -7.22 9.24
CA GLY A 25 -9.72 -7.01 8.35
C GLY A 25 -9.35 -6.59 6.92
N LEU A 26 -8.08 -6.68 6.52
CA LEU A 26 -7.59 -6.31 5.19
C LEU A 26 -6.89 -7.48 4.52
N THR A 27 -7.10 -7.62 3.20
CA THR A 27 -6.42 -8.64 2.42
C THR A 27 -5.15 -8.07 1.81
N GLN A 28 -4.00 -8.63 2.17
CA GLN A 28 -2.71 -8.19 1.64
C GLN A 28 -2.57 -8.56 0.15
N PHE A 29 -2.01 -7.66 -0.64
CA PHE A 29 -1.49 -7.97 -1.98
C PHE A 29 -0.02 -8.35 -1.85
N GLN A 30 0.29 -9.62 -2.17
CA GLN A 30 1.65 -10.13 -2.20
C GLN A 30 2.32 -9.69 -3.50
N LEU A 31 3.23 -8.73 -3.42
CA LEU A 31 3.98 -8.28 -4.60
C LEU A 31 5.09 -9.28 -4.89
N PRO A 32 5.13 -9.92 -6.09
CA PRO A 32 6.19 -10.85 -6.42
C PRO A 32 7.56 -10.17 -6.33
N THR A 33 8.53 -10.84 -5.71
CA THR A 33 9.87 -10.31 -5.43
C THR A 33 10.87 -10.58 -6.56
N GLU A 34 10.37 -10.86 -7.77
CA GLU A 34 11.20 -11.04 -8.96
C GLU A 34 12.11 -9.84 -9.17
N SER A 35 13.41 -10.11 -9.29
CA SER A 35 14.45 -9.09 -9.29
C SER A 35 14.71 -8.59 -10.72
N PHE A 36 14.00 -7.53 -11.09
CA PHE A 36 14.27 -6.76 -12.30
C PHE A 36 15.24 -5.61 -12.00
N SER A 37 15.97 -5.14 -13.01
CA SER A 37 16.69 -3.86 -12.90
C SER A 37 15.72 -2.74 -13.27
N PHE A 38 15.54 -1.78 -12.38
CA PHE A 38 14.72 -0.60 -12.65
C PHE A 38 15.29 0.22 -13.81
N THR A 39 14.49 0.42 -14.85
CA THR A 39 14.86 1.16 -16.08
C THR A 39 14.11 2.49 -16.24
N GLY A 40 13.20 2.83 -15.33
CA GLY A 40 12.45 4.08 -15.39
C GLY A 40 13.25 5.31 -14.97
N ALA A 41 12.64 6.49 -15.12
CA ALA A 41 13.16 7.76 -14.63
C ALA A 41 12.24 8.30 -13.53
N ILE A 42 12.82 8.74 -12.41
CA ILE A 42 12.06 9.35 -11.31
C ILE A 42 12.76 10.65 -10.89
N SER A 43 11.99 11.73 -10.75
CA SER A 43 12.49 13.01 -10.23
C SER A 43 13.17 12.84 -8.86
N GLU A 44 14.28 13.53 -8.64
CA GLU A 44 15.05 13.41 -7.39
C GLU A 44 14.26 13.87 -6.15
N ASN A 45 13.42 14.91 -6.30
CA ASN A 45 12.68 15.53 -5.21
C ASN A 45 11.26 14.97 -5.01
N LEU A 46 10.96 13.83 -5.63
CA LEU A 46 9.65 13.21 -5.49
C LEU A 46 9.43 12.68 -4.06
N MET A 47 8.27 12.99 -3.49
CA MET A 47 7.85 12.46 -2.19
C MET A 47 7.92 10.93 -2.18
N LEU A 48 8.27 10.35 -1.03
CA LEU A 48 8.51 8.91 -0.93
C LEU A 48 7.34 8.08 -1.46
N GLY A 49 6.10 8.40 -1.08
CA GLY A 49 4.91 7.67 -1.53
C GLY A 49 4.81 7.59 -3.06
N LYS A 50 4.86 8.75 -3.75
CA LYS A 50 4.86 8.81 -5.21
C LYS A 50 6.04 8.08 -5.85
N ARG A 51 7.20 8.04 -5.19
CA ARG A 51 8.34 7.22 -5.65
C ARG A 51 8.04 5.72 -5.55
N MET A 52 7.40 5.27 -4.47
CA MET A 52 7.03 3.86 -4.31
C MET A 52 5.96 3.45 -5.32
N GLU A 53 5.04 4.36 -5.68
CA GLU A 53 4.06 4.13 -6.76
C GLU A 53 4.76 3.83 -8.10
N HIS A 54 5.78 4.60 -8.49
CA HIS A 54 6.56 4.30 -9.71
C HIS A 54 7.30 2.95 -9.64
N PHE A 55 7.80 2.56 -8.47
CA PHE A 55 8.44 1.26 -8.30
C PHE A 55 7.42 0.11 -8.36
N PHE A 56 6.25 0.32 -7.76
CA PHE A 56 5.14 -0.62 -7.83
C PHE A 56 4.66 -0.78 -9.27
N GLU A 57 4.42 0.33 -9.98
CA GLU A 57 4.06 0.37 -11.41
C GLU A 57 5.06 -0.43 -12.25
N PHE A 58 6.35 -0.15 -12.09
CA PHE A 58 7.41 -0.87 -12.80
C PHE A 58 7.40 -2.37 -12.50
N GLN A 59 7.23 -2.75 -11.23
CA GLN A 59 7.18 -4.16 -10.84
C GLN A 59 5.97 -4.85 -11.48
N ILE A 60 4.77 -4.26 -11.38
CA ILE A 60 3.54 -4.83 -11.95
C ILE A 60 3.65 -4.99 -13.47
N ASN A 61 4.16 -3.98 -14.18
CA ASN A 61 4.35 -4.04 -15.64
C ASN A 61 5.43 -5.06 -16.06
N SER A 62 6.28 -5.50 -15.14
CA SER A 62 7.27 -6.55 -15.39
C SER A 62 6.72 -7.96 -15.18
N LEU A 63 5.54 -8.11 -14.57
CA LEU A 63 4.93 -9.41 -14.32
C LEU A 63 4.22 -9.94 -15.57
N PRO A 64 4.36 -11.25 -15.88
CA PRO A 64 3.62 -11.86 -16.97
C PRO A 64 2.12 -11.86 -16.66
N SER A 65 1.32 -11.68 -17.72
CA SER A 65 -0.16 -11.76 -17.63
C SER A 65 -0.78 -10.82 -16.59
N THR A 66 -0.12 -9.70 -16.33
CA THR A 66 -0.61 -8.63 -15.46
C THR A 66 -0.57 -7.30 -16.21
N GLU A 67 -1.63 -6.51 -16.10
CA GLU A 67 -1.78 -5.21 -16.75
C GLU A 67 -2.33 -4.20 -15.75
N ILE A 68 -1.80 -2.97 -15.76
CA ILE A 68 -2.39 -1.86 -15.02
C ILE A 68 -3.49 -1.25 -15.88
N ILE A 69 -4.75 -1.36 -15.43
CA ILE A 69 -5.90 -0.79 -16.14
C ILE A 69 -5.96 0.73 -15.89
N CYS A 70 -5.79 1.13 -14.63
CA CYS A 70 -5.66 2.53 -14.27
C CYS A 70 -4.85 2.70 -12.98
N GLN A 71 -4.24 3.88 -12.83
CA GLN A 71 -3.47 4.24 -11.64
C GLN A 71 -3.68 5.72 -11.30
N ASN A 72 -3.61 6.05 -10.01
CA ASN A 72 -3.73 7.41 -9.46
C ASN A 72 -4.96 8.19 -9.95
N ILE A 73 -6.12 7.53 -10.00
CA ILE A 73 -7.35 8.17 -10.50
C ILE A 73 -8.07 8.88 -9.37
N GLN A 74 -8.23 10.19 -9.49
CA GLN A 74 -9.00 10.99 -8.54
C GLN A 74 -10.50 10.84 -8.77
N ILE A 75 -11.23 10.57 -7.68
CA ILE A 75 -12.69 10.51 -7.67
C ILE A 75 -13.23 11.82 -7.13
N TYR A 76 -14.16 12.43 -7.87
CA TYR A 76 -14.70 13.75 -7.55
C TYR A 76 -16.21 13.70 -7.32
N ARG A 77 -16.67 14.55 -6.41
CA ARG A 77 -18.08 14.96 -6.30
C ARG A 77 -18.13 16.46 -6.51
N ASN A 78 -18.74 16.89 -7.61
CA ASN A 78 -18.73 18.30 -8.04
C ASN A 78 -17.27 18.81 -8.18
N LYS A 79 -16.86 19.78 -7.36
CA LYS A 79 -15.50 20.36 -7.33
C LYS A 79 -14.64 19.84 -6.18
N ILE A 80 -15.09 18.81 -5.45
CA ILE A 80 -14.43 18.28 -4.26
C ILE A 80 -13.87 16.90 -4.59
N THR A 81 -12.58 16.70 -4.34
CA THR A 81 -11.94 15.38 -4.40
C THR A 81 -12.42 14.55 -3.22
N LEU A 82 -13.08 13.43 -3.49
CA LEU A 82 -13.49 12.45 -2.47
C LEU A 82 -12.30 11.57 -2.06
N GLY A 83 -11.42 11.26 -3.01
CA GLY A 83 -10.22 10.46 -2.80
C GLY A 83 -9.54 10.12 -4.11
N GLU A 84 -8.61 9.19 -4.06
CA GLU A 84 -7.84 8.66 -5.19
C GLU A 84 -7.86 7.13 -5.08
N LEU A 85 -8.00 6.45 -6.22
CA LEU A 85 -7.76 5.02 -6.34
C LEU A 85 -6.32 4.83 -6.83
N ASP A 86 -5.49 4.16 -6.05
CA ASP A 86 -4.07 4.04 -6.35
C ASP A 86 -3.82 3.18 -7.60
N PHE A 87 -4.31 1.94 -7.63
CA PHE A 87 -4.16 1.04 -8.79
C PHE A 87 -5.38 0.14 -8.98
N ILE A 88 -5.81 -0.04 -10.22
CA ILE A 88 -6.63 -1.18 -10.64
C ILE A 88 -5.83 -1.98 -11.66
N ILE A 89 -5.61 -3.26 -11.36
CA ILE A 89 -4.85 -4.17 -12.22
C ILE A 89 -5.73 -5.33 -12.70
N GLN A 90 -5.42 -5.84 -13.88
CA GLN A 90 -5.94 -7.09 -14.41
C GLN A 90 -4.84 -8.15 -14.33
N THR A 91 -5.13 -9.29 -13.71
CA THR A 91 -4.28 -10.48 -13.77
C THR A 91 -4.91 -11.52 -14.70
N ALA A 92 -4.25 -12.66 -14.88
CA ALA A 92 -4.78 -13.79 -15.66
C ALA A 92 -6.17 -14.29 -15.16
N SER A 93 -6.53 -14.08 -13.90
CA SER A 93 -7.75 -14.65 -13.30
C SER A 93 -8.66 -13.64 -12.61
N GLU A 94 -8.17 -12.44 -12.27
CA GLU A 94 -8.91 -11.50 -11.43
C GLU A 94 -8.56 -10.04 -11.72
N THR A 95 -9.55 -9.16 -11.54
CA THR A 95 -9.38 -7.71 -11.48
C THR A 95 -9.21 -7.30 -10.02
N ILE A 96 -8.19 -6.50 -9.72
CA ILE A 96 -7.83 -6.16 -8.34
C ILE A 96 -7.68 -4.65 -8.20
N HIS A 97 -8.39 -4.06 -7.24
CA HIS A 97 -8.11 -2.72 -6.72
C HIS A 97 -7.07 -2.84 -5.60
N ILE A 98 -5.96 -2.10 -5.73
CA ILE A 98 -4.83 -2.14 -4.80
C ILE A 98 -4.60 -0.73 -4.25
N GLU A 99 -4.67 -0.60 -2.93
CA GLU A 99 -4.16 0.56 -2.20
C GLU A 99 -2.69 0.30 -1.82
N LEU A 100 -1.79 1.19 -2.22
CA LEU A 100 -0.36 1.07 -1.94
C LEU A 100 -0.02 1.84 -0.66
N VAL A 101 0.63 1.15 0.28
CA VAL A 101 1.09 1.78 1.52
C VAL A 101 2.55 1.47 1.74
N TYR A 102 3.34 2.53 1.92
CA TYR A 102 4.74 2.42 2.28
C TYR A 102 5.03 3.33 3.48
N LYS A 103 5.29 2.74 4.64
CA LYS A 103 5.32 3.48 5.92
C LYS A 103 6.49 3.08 6.82
N PHE A 104 6.78 3.96 7.76
CA PHE A 104 7.70 3.71 8.87
C PHE A 104 6.94 3.99 10.16
N TYR A 105 7.02 3.09 11.13
CA TYR A 105 6.41 3.29 12.45
C TYR A 105 7.42 3.04 13.55
N LEU A 106 7.39 3.88 14.58
CA LEU A 106 8.13 3.70 15.82
C LEU A 106 7.19 3.21 16.89
N TYR A 107 7.61 2.21 17.64
CA TYR A 107 6.91 1.78 18.84
C TYR A 107 7.17 2.78 19.97
N ILE A 108 6.09 3.34 20.51
CA ILE A 108 6.12 4.25 21.65
C ILE A 108 5.48 3.52 22.84
N PRO A 109 6.29 3.06 23.81
CA PRO A 109 5.77 2.37 24.99
C PRO A 109 4.83 3.28 25.78
N SER A 110 3.67 2.75 26.15
CA SER A 110 2.66 3.46 26.92
C SER A 110 1.74 2.45 27.61
N GLU A 111 1.49 2.62 28.91
CA GLU A 111 0.58 1.74 29.66
C GLU A 111 -0.90 2.03 29.34
N ASN A 112 -1.20 3.21 28.78
CA ASN A 112 -2.57 3.66 28.51
C ASN A 112 -3.03 3.38 27.07
N MET A 113 -2.22 2.69 26.26
CA MET A 113 -2.50 2.39 24.86
C MET A 113 -2.48 0.89 24.62
N ILE A 114 -3.35 0.41 23.73
CA ILE A 114 -3.25 -0.98 23.25
C ILE A 114 -2.08 -1.12 22.27
N GLU A 115 -1.57 -2.34 22.07
CA GLU A 115 -0.33 -2.58 21.30
C GLU A 115 -0.32 -1.95 19.89
N ILE A 116 -1.45 -1.98 19.18
CA ILE A 116 -1.54 -1.43 17.82
C ILE A 116 -1.46 0.12 17.81
N GLU A 117 -1.91 0.79 18.87
CA GLU A 117 -1.89 2.25 18.99
C GLU A 117 -0.50 2.82 19.27
N LYS A 118 0.41 1.97 19.77
CA LYS A 118 1.79 2.36 20.09
C LYS A 118 2.66 2.58 18.86
N TRP A 119 2.19 2.21 17.66
CA TRP A 119 2.90 2.37 16.40
C TRP A 119 2.63 3.73 15.77
N ILE A 120 3.56 4.66 15.98
CA ILE A 120 3.43 6.06 15.59
C ILE A 120 4.40 6.39 14.46
N GLY A 121 3.95 7.13 13.45
CA GLY A 121 4.80 7.61 12.36
C GLY A 121 5.91 8.53 12.88
N PRO A 122 7.07 8.60 12.20
CA PRO A 122 8.24 9.34 12.69
C PRO A 122 8.00 10.81 12.95
N ASN A 123 7.05 11.42 12.24
CA ASN A 123 6.68 12.82 12.42
C ASN A 123 5.56 13.03 13.46
N LYS A 124 5.06 11.97 14.11
CA LYS A 124 3.94 11.97 15.07
C LYS A 124 2.64 12.58 14.53
N LYS A 125 2.48 12.59 13.20
CA LYS A 125 1.32 13.14 12.48
C LYS A 125 0.38 12.05 11.96
N ASP A 126 0.77 10.80 12.10
CA ASP A 126 0.01 9.63 11.70
C ASP A 126 0.36 8.46 12.63
N SER A 127 -0.60 7.56 12.81
CA SER A 127 -0.39 6.28 13.49
C SER A 127 -0.79 5.11 12.60
N PHE A 128 -0.34 3.90 12.98
CA PHE A 128 -0.72 2.69 12.28
C PHE A 128 -2.24 2.48 12.30
N ILE A 129 -2.87 2.64 13.46
CA ILE A 129 -4.32 2.50 13.61
C ILE A 129 -5.07 3.52 12.76
N GLU A 130 -4.66 4.78 12.71
CA GLU A 130 -5.29 5.80 11.86
C GLU A 130 -5.19 5.45 10.37
N LYS A 131 -4.05 4.92 9.92
CA LYS A 131 -3.89 4.46 8.54
C LYS A 131 -4.78 3.26 8.25
N LEU A 132 -4.89 2.31 9.17
CA LEU A 132 -5.77 1.15 9.04
C LEU A 132 -7.24 1.58 8.91
N THR A 133 -7.71 2.43 9.83
CA THR A 133 -9.07 3.00 9.80
C THR A 133 -9.32 3.75 8.49
N LYS A 134 -8.36 4.56 8.02
CA LYS A 134 -8.50 5.28 6.75
C LYS A 134 -8.62 4.35 5.54
N LEU A 135 -7.87 3.23 5.50
CA LEU A 135 -8.00 2.23 4.44
C LEU A 135 -9.39 1.61 4.44
N GLN A 136 -9.85 1.16 5.61
CA GLN A 136 -11.10 0.42 5.77
C GLN A 136 -12.35 1.28 5.58
N GLU A 137 -12.35 2.50 6.08
CA GLU A 137 -13.55 3.34 6.12
C GLU A 137 -13.63 4.33 4.96
N LYS A 138 -12.50 4.64 4.30
CA LYS A 138 -12.44 5.69 3.27
C LYS A 138 -11.89 5.20 1.95
N GLN A 139 -10.66 4.69 1.92
CA GLN A 139 -9.97 4.42 0.66
C GLN A 139 -10.55 3.21 -0.07
N LEU A 140 -10.69 2.06 0.59
CA LEU A 140 -11.30 0.89 -0.03
C LEU A 140 -12.79 1.11 -0.34
N PRO A 141 -13.63 1.68 0.54
CA PRO A 141 -15.02 1.95 0.20
C PRO A 141 -15.22 2.95 -0.95
N LEU A 142 -14.20 3.73 -1.33
CA LEU A 142 -14.27 4.67 -2.46
C LEU A 142 -14.62 3.96 -3.77
N LEU A 143 -14.17 2.71 -3.95
CA LEU A 143 -14.48 1.91 -5.13
C LEU A 143 -15.99 1.73 -5.33
N PHE A 144 -16.76 1.66 -4.25
CA PHE A 144 -18.20 1.38 -4.27
C PHE A 144 -19.08 2.64 -4.21
N LYS A 145 -18.48 3.83 -4.38
CA LYS A 145 -19.20 5.09 -4.47
C LYS A 145 -19.79 5.27 -5.87
N GLU A 146 -20.97 5.89 -5.96
CA GLU A 146 -21.62 6.19 -7.24
C GLU A 146 -20.73 7.05 -8.14
N GLU A 147 -19.91 7.92 -7.56
CA GLU A 147 -18.94 8.76 -8.28
C GLU A 147 -17.84 7.96 -8.99
N THR A 148 -17.64 6.70 -8.60
CA THR A 148 -16.66 5.79 -9.21
C THR A 148 -17.25 5.05 -10.41
N ASN A 149 -18.57 4.97 -10.55
CA ASN A 149 -19.23 4.27 -11.66
C ASN A 149 -18.76 4.72 -13.06
N PRO A 150 -18.65 6.03 -13.37
CA PRO A 150 -18.20 6.46 -14.69
C PRO A 150 -16.80 5.95 -15.06
N LEU A 151 -15.91 5.83 -14.05
CA LEU A 151 -14.58 5.27 -14.23
C LEU A 151 -14.65 3.79 -14.60
N LEU A 152 -15.44 3.02 -13.85
CA LEU A 152 -15.59 1.58 -14.07
C LEU A 152 -16.27 1.28 -15.42
N GLU A 153 -17.25 2.09 -15.81
CA GLU A 153 -17.90 2.01 -17.13
C GLU A 153 -16.92 2.31 -18.28
N TYR A 154 -16.08 3.34 -18.13
CA TYR A 154 -15.05 3.68 -19.12
C TYR A 154 -14.10 2.52 -19.40
N TYR A 155 -13.64 1.84 -18.33
CA TYR A 155 -12.78 0.66 -18.43
C TYR A 155 -13.53 -0.66 -18.63
N ARG A 156 -14.88 -0.64 -18.69
CA ARG A 156 -15.75 -1.82 -18.85
C ARG A 156 -15.56 -2.88 -17.76
N ILE A 157 -15.30 -2.45 -16.53
CA ILE A 157 -15.12 -3.31 -15.36
C ILE A 157 -16.41 -3.37 -14.56
N LYS A 158 -16.81 -4.56 -14.13
CA LYS A 158 -17.92 -4.75 -13.21
C LYS A 158 -17.44 -4.59 -11.76
N GLN A 159 -18.00 -3.64 -11.02
CA GLN A 159 -17.60 -3.32 -9.65
C GLN A 159 -17.58 -4.56 -8.73
N GLU A 160 -18.58 -5.43 -8.85
CA GLU A 160 -18.75 -6.65 -8.06
C GLU A 160 -17.67 -7.72 -8.33
N THR A 161 -16.94 -7.60 -9.43
CA THR A 161 -15.86 -8.54 -9.79
C THR A 161 -14.50 -8.11 -9.25
N ILE A 162 -14.38 -6.85 -8.81
CA ILE A 162 -13.11 -6.28 -8.37
C ILE A 162 -12.82 -6.75 -6.94
N LYS A 163 -11.68 -7.42 -6.77
CA LYS A 163 -11.18 -7.75 -5.44
C LYS A 163 -10.39 -6.60 -4.87
N GLN A 164 -10.62 -6.27 -3.62
CA GLN A 164 -9.88 -5.22 -2.92
C GLN A 164 -8.70 -5.81 -2.17
N ARG A 165 -7.53 -5.20 -2.35
CA ARG A 165 -6.29 -5.59 -1.68
C ARG A 165 -5.53 -4.36 -1.23
N VAL A 166 -4.60 -4.56 -0.31
CA VAL A 166 -3.68 -3.53 0.15
C VAL A 166 -2.26 -4.07 0.00
N CYS A 167 -1.39 -3.35 -0.70
CA CYS A 167 0.04 -3.62 -0.68
C CYS A 167 0.64 -2.80 0.46
N PHE A 168 0.56 -3.32 1.68
CA PHE A 168 1.10 -2.64 2.86
C PHE A 168 2.53 -3.10 3.13
N LYS A 169 3.50 -2.23 2.85
CA LYS A 169 4.93 -2.44 3.12
C LYS A 169 5.37 -1.45 4.19
N ALA A 170 6.10 -1.93 5.18
CA ALA A 170 6.58 -1.03 6.24
C ALA A 170 7.87 -1.51 6.88
N GLN A 171 8.58 -0.56 7.49
CA GLN A 171 9.61 -0.83 8.48
C GLN A 171 9.14 -0.33 9.85
N LEU A 172 9.38 -1.14 10.86
CA LEU A 172 9.01 -0.94 12.25
C LEU A 172 10.28 -0.73 13.06
N PHE A 173 10.23 0.17 14.03
CA PHE A 173 11.37 0.46 14.90
C PHE A 173 10.95 0.26 16.33
N LEU A 174 11.56 -0.73 16.98
CA LEU A 174 11.40 -1.00 18.40
C LEU A 174 12.53 -0.31 19.20
N PRO A 175 12.24 0.15 20.43
CA PRO A 175 13.29 0.48 21.39
C PRO A 175 14.22 -0.73 21.61
N LEU A 176 15.52 -0.46 21.79
CA LEU A 176 16.54 -1.50 21.97
C LEU A 176 16.24 -2.50 23.10
N HIS A 177 15.50 -2.05 24.13
CA HIS A 177 15.14 -2.84 25.30
C HIS A 177 13.77 -3.54 25.19
N GLU A 178 13.06 -3.43 24.07
CA GLU A 178 11.71 -3.97 23.87
C GLU A 178 11.58 -4.81 22.60
N MET A 179 12.62 -5.57 22.24
CA MET A 179 12.62 -6.42 21.05
C MET A 179 11.55 -7.53 21.07
N ASP A 180 10.96 -7.82 22.23
CA ASP A 180 9.95 -8.88 22.42
C ASP A 180 8.49 -8.39 22.25
N SER A 181 8.26 -7.08 22.14
CA SER A 181 6.91 -6.46 22.12
C SER A 181 6.32 -6.31 20.71
N ILE A 182 6.31 -7.39 19.92
CA ILE A 182 5.80 -7.37 18.54
C ILE A 182 4.33 -7.82 18.55
N PRO A 183 3.37 -7.02 18.04
CA PRO A 183 1.99 -7.47 17.90
C PRO A 183 1.94 -8.70 16.98
N PRO A 184 1.18 -9.75 17.35
CA PRO A 184 1.13 -10.99 16.57
C PRO A 184 0.54 -10.79 15.16
N GLU A 185 -0.19 -9.71 14.93
CA GLU A 185 -0.78 -9.37 13.63
C GLU A 185 0.24 -8.83 12.63
N VAL A 186 1.47 -8.53 13.08
CA VAL A 186 2.49 -7.86 12.30
C VAL A 186 3.64 -8.81 11.97
N ASN A 187 4.12 -8.74 10.74
CA ASN A 187 5.23 -9.50 10.22
C ASN A 187 6.54 -9.12 10.96
N PRO A 188 7.17 -10.04 11.70
CA PRO A 188 8.40 -9.75 12.43
C PRO A 188 9.57 -9.33 11.54
N LYS A 189 9.53 -9.67 10.24
CA LYS A 189 10.56 -9.23 9.27
C LYS A 189 10.57 -7.72 9.08
N CYS A 190 9.48 -7.03 9.41
CA CYS A 190 9.39 -5.57 9.28
C CYS A 190 10.23 -4.81 10.32
N ILE A 191 10.83 -5.47 11.32
CA ILE A 191 11.60 -4.83 12.39
C ILE A 191 13.07 -4.68 12.00
#